data_AF-A0A966V3R0-F1
#
_entry.id   AF-A0A966V3R0-F1
#
_cell.length_a   1.000
_cell.length_b   1.000
_cell.length_c   1.000
_cell.angle_alpha   90.00
_cell.angle_beta   90.00
_cell.angle_gamma   90.00
#
_symmetry.space_group_name_H-M   'P 1'
#
loop_
_entity.id
_entity.type
_entity.pdbx_description
1 polymer ?
#
loop_
_entity_poly.entity_id
_entity_poly.type
_entity_poly.pdbx_seq_one_letter_code
_entity_poly.pdbx_strand_id
1 'polypeptide(L)'
;MISLEELEALDLALWLRTGQAAGQAMHCNQSTVSRRIRRVLDAFDGEICRNSVGLYVRSDCDDLLLMERQIHQLYRLGNNGRIRINIPAWSHRVIRNLLSEHAICVNPEADFCCENPLQLLRSHVIDACVVTPTQMVGEAFDDLVEMELYSVPIHLYCLAGRSTGLRSDDLGDPLELVATGGLALASFLPQSCDVGSGSSPAAASSQDRCPGGGTRHQLIFATPVMARLLPGAIQLRHDLQWPYSERLVVLRSLVEQPRIQRLFSDITRRLGSLSQALAVDAAAA
;
A
#
# COMPACT_ATOMS: atom_id res chain seq x y z
N MET A 1 -4.91 -12.29 -30.71
CA MET A 1 -5.60 -12.42 -29.41
C MET A 1 -4.60 -13.02 -28.45
N ILE A 2 -4.29 -12.30 -27.37
CA ILE A 2 -3.33 -12.77 -26.36
C ILE A 2 -4.07 -13.59 -25.30
N SER A 3 -3.38 -14.51 -24.63
CA SER A 3 -3.99 -15.29 -23.56
C SER A 3 -4.08 -14.48 -22.25
N LEU A 4 -4.93 -14.94 -21.31
CA LEU A 4 -5.00 -14.35 -19.97
C LEU A 4 -3.65 -14.40 -19.25
N GLU A 5 -2.94 -15.52 -19.37
CA GLU A 5 -1.62 -15.70 -18.75
C GLU A 5 -0.55 -14.82 -19.41
N GLU A 6 -0.70 -14.50 -20.70
CA GLU A 6 0.20 -13.59 -21.41
C GLU A 6 0.05 -12.17 -20.88
N LEU A 7 -1.18 -11.65 -20.81
CA LEU A 7 -1.43 -10.32 -20.25
C LEU A 7 -1.07 -10.25 -18.77
N GLU A 8 -1.41 -11.29 -18.00
CA GLU A 8 -1.07 -11.38 -16.58
C GLU A 8 0.45 -11.34 -16.33
N ALA A 9 1.26 -11.97 -17.20
CA ALA A 9 2.71 -11.90 -17.09
C ALA A 9 3.24 -10.47 -17.25
N LEU A 10 2.68 -9.70 -18.18
CA LEU A 10 3.02 -8.29 -18.37
C LEU A 10 2.60 -7.46 -17.15
N ASP A 11 1.33 -7.54 -16.76
CA ASP A 11 0.77 -6.76 -15.65
C ASP A 11 1.52 -7.01 -14.33
N LEU A 12 1.80 -8.28 -14.01
CA LEU A 12 2.56 -8.63 -12.81
C LEU A 12 4.00 -8.13 -12.89
N ALA A 13 4.62 -8.11 -14.07
CA ALA A 13 5.97 -7.58 -14.20
C ALA A 13 6.00 -6.04 -14.04
N LEU A 14 5.00 -5.34 -14.58
CA LEU A 14 4.85 -3.88 -14.40
C LEU A 14 4.60 -3.54 -12.93
N TRP A 15 3.65 -4.24 -12.31
CA TRP A 15 3.29 -4.02 -10.92
C TRP A 15 4.42 -4.42 -9.98
N LEU A 16 4.91 -5.67 -10.05
CA LEU A 16 5.95 -6.20 -9.14
C LEU A 16 7.38 -5.81 -9.56
N ARG A 17 7.51 -4.97 -10.59
CA ARG A 17 8.74 -4.37 -11.14
C ARG A 17 9.80 -5.33 -11.68
N THR A 18 9.59 -6.64 -11.62
CA THR A 18 10.56 -7.64 -12.10
C THR A 18 9.86 -8.87 -12.68
N GLY A 19 10.47 -9.45 -13.72
CA GLY A 19 10.01 -10.73 -14.27
C GLY A 19 10.18 -11.90 -13.30
N GLN A 20 11.12 -11.81 -12.35
CA GLN A 20 11.30 -12.82 -11.29
C GLN A 20 10.12 -12.82 -10.32
N ALA A 21 9.71 -11.66 -9.81
CA ALA A 21 8.55 -11.56 -8.92
C ALA A 21 7.25 -11.96 -9.64
N ALA A 22 7.09 -11.58 -10.91
CA ALA A 22 5.99 -12.06 -11.74
C ALA A 22 6.00 -13.59 -11.89
N GLY A 23 7.16 -14.20 -12.11
CA GLY A 23 7.30 -15.66 -12.21
C GLY A 23 6.91 -16.36 -10.91
N GLN A 24 7.34 -15.83 -9.76
CA GLN A 24 6.93 -16.34 -8.44
C GLN A 24 5.41 -16.25 -8.24
N ALA A 25 4.80 -15.11 -8.59
CA ALA A 25 3.34 -14.93 -8.49
C ALA A 25 2.58 -15.89 -9.41
N MET A 26 3.09 -16.17 -10.60
CA MET A 26 2.48 -17.09 -11.57
C MET A 26 2.88 -18.57 -11.39
N HIS A 27 3.75 -18.89 -10.43
CA HIS A 27 4.36 -20.21 -10.27
C HIS A 27 5.05 -20.74 -11.55
N CYS A 28 5.79 -19.87 -12.25
CA CYS A 28 6.58 -20.24 -13.41
C CYS A 28 7.97 -19.59 -13.38
N ASN A 29 8.86 -20.02 -14.28
CA ASN A 29 10.20 -19.44 -14.36
C ASN A 29 10.20 -18.09 -15.09
N GLN A 30 11.21 -17.26 -14.80
CA GLN A 30 11.37 -15.94 -15.42
C GLN A 30 11.44 -16.01 -16.96
N SER A 31 12.02 -17.08 -17.54
CA SER A 31 12.10 -17.21 -19.00
C SER A 31 10.73 -17.42 -19.65
N THR A 32 9.80 -18.09 -18.97
CA THR A 32 8.39 -18.22 -19.40
C THR A 32 7.70 -16.86 -19.34
N VAL A 33 7.90 -16.10 -18.26
CA VAL A 33 7.37 -14.73 -18.13
C VAL A 33 7.88 -13.85 -19.28
N SER A 34 9.19 -13.84 -19.54
CA SER A 34 9.77 -13.03 -20.62
C SER A 34 9.22 -13.39 -22.01
N ARG A 35 8.97 -14.67 -22.29
CA ARG A 35 8.35 -15.10 -23.55
C ARG A 35 6.90 -14.64 -23.67
N ARG A 36 6.13 -14.74 -22.59
CA ARG A 36 4.73 -14.28 -22.53
C ARG A 36 4.63 -12.77 -22.72
N ILE A 37 5.46 -12.01 -22.00
CA ILE A 37 5.57 -10.55 -22.15
C ILE A 37 5.86 -10.18 -23.60
N ARG A 38 6.85 -10.83 -24.25
CA ARG A 38 7.19 -10.53 -25.64
C ARG A 38 6.00 -10.71 -26.57
N ARG A 39 5.20 -11.77 -26.42
CA ARG A 39 3.99 -11.96 -27.23
C ARG A 39 2.96 -10.85 -27.06
N VAL A 40 2.80 -10.33 -25.84
CA VAL A 40 1.92 -9.17 -25.61
C VAL A 40 2.49 -7.94 -26.29
N LEU A 41 3.77 -7.65 -26.08
CA LEU A 41 4.44 -6.50 -26.68
C LEU A 41 4.37 -6.54 -28.22
N ASP A 42 4.65 -7.70 -28.83
CA ASP A 42 4.55 -7.90 -30.29
C ASP A 42 3.11 -7.68 -30.80
N ALA A 43 2.09 -8.07 -30.01
CA ALA A 43 0.68 -7.92 -30.40
C ALA A 43 0.17 -6.48 -30.34
N PHE A 44 0.80 -5.62 -29.53
CA PHE A 44 0.41 -4.21 -29.35
C PHE A 44 1.48 -3.23 -29.86
N ASP A 45 2.44 -3.70 -30.67
CA ASP A 45 3.58 -2.90 -31.15
C ASP A 45 4.21 -2.06 -30.01
N GLY A 46 4.48 -2.73 -28.91
CA GLY A 46 4.90 -2.13 -27.65
C GLY A 46 6.28 -2.55 -27.21
N GLU A 47 6.84 -1.81 -26.27
CA GLU A 47 8.08 -2.16 -25.59
C GLU A 47 7.99 -1.85 -24.09
N ILE A 48 8.73 -2.62 -23.29
CA ILE A 48 8.91 -2.30 -21.87
C ILE A 48 10.07 -1.33 -21.74
N CYS A 49 9.79 -0.20 -21.13
CA CYS A 49 10.75 0.82 -20.77
C CYS A 49 10.96 0.83 -19.25
N ARG A 50 12.05 1.48 -18.82
CA ARG A 50 12.36 1.69 -17.41
C ARG A 50 12.63 3.16 -17.13
N ASN A 51 12.08 3.68 -16.05
CA ASN A 51 12.40 5.02 -15.53
C ASN A 51 12.77 4.93 -14.04
N SER A 52 12.92 6.08 -13.36
CA SER A 52 13.17 6.17 -11.92
C SER A 52 12.08 5.51 -11.07
N VAL A 53 10.86 5.42 -11.61
CA VAL A 53 9.64 4.97 -10.93
C VAL A 53 9.42 3.46 -11.06
N GLY A 54 9.91 2.83 -12.14
CA GLY A 54 9.72 1.41 -12.39
C GLY A 54 9.69 1.03 -13.87
N LEU A 55 8.93 -0.02 -14.17
CA LEU A 55 8.68 -0.48 -15.53
C LEU A 55 7.38 0.12 -16.04
N TYR A 56 7.36 0.51 -17.31
CA TYR A 56 6.16 0.95 -18.02
C TYR A 56 6.17 0.40 -19.44
N VAL A 57 5.00 0.40 -20.09
CA VAL A 57 4.88 0.05 -21.51
C VAL A 57 4.80 1.33 -22.31
N ARG A 58 5.56 1.39 -23.40
CA ARG A 58 5.36 2.37 -24.46
C ARG A 58 4.81 1.61 -25.66
N SER A 59 3.62 1.99 -26.12
CA SER A 59 2.95 1.32 -27.25
C SER A 59 2.16 2.35 -28.06
N ASP A 60 2.15 2.17 -29.38
CA ASP A 60 1.30 2.96 -30.27
C ASP A 60 -0.18 2.53 -30.20
N CYS A 61 -0.47 1.48 -29.44
CA CYS A 61 -1.78 0.85 -29.24
C CYS A 61 -2.22 0.87 -27.77
N ASP A 62 -1.84 1.89 -26.99
CA ASP A 62 -2.14 1.99 -25.56
C ASP A 62 -3.64 1.81 -25.24
N ASP A 63 -4.53 2.40 -26.04
CA ASP A 63 -5.99 2.27 -25.89
C ASP A 63 -6.47 0.81 -26.08
N LEU A 64 -5.89 0.09 -27.04
CA LEU A 64 -6.22 -1.31 -27.29
C LEU A 64 -5.71 -2.21 -26.15
N LEU A 65 -4.50 -1.94 -25.64
CA LEU A 65 -3.97 -2.66 -24.49
C LEU A 65 -4.84 -2.41 -23.24
N LEU A 66 -5.31 -1.18 -23.05
CA LEU A 66 -6.23 -0.83 -21.96
C LEU A 66 -7.57 -1.58 -22.07
N MET A 67 -8.16 -1.62 -23.27
CA MET A 67 -9.38 -2.38 -23.53
C MET A 67 -9.21 -3.89 -23.27
N GLU A 68 -8.08 -4.48 -23.70
CA GLU A 68 -7.79 -5.89 -23.44
C GLU A 68 -7.68 -6.16 -21.93
N ARG A 69 -7.00 -5.27 -21.19
CA ARG A 69 -6.91 -5.37 -19.72
C ARG A 69 -8.27 -5.28 -19.05
N GLN A 70 -9.16 -4.40 -19.51
CA GLN A 70 -10.52 -4.29 -19.01
C GLN A 70 -11.29 -5.61 -19.17
N ILE A 71 -11.27 -6.19 -20.37
CA ILE A 71 -11.95 -7.45 -20.66
C ILE A 71 -11.37 -8.57 -19.78
N HIS A 72 -10.05 -8.67 -19.69
CA HIS A 72 -9.36 -9.69 -18.88
C HIS A 72 -9.62 -9.52 -17.39
N GLN A 73 -9.69 -8.29 -16.89
CA GLN A 73 -10.04 -8.00 -15.49
C GLN A 73 -11.46 -8.46 -15.18
N LEU A 74 -12.44 -8.10 -16.01
CA LEU A 74 -13.83 -8.51 -15.81
C LEU A 74 -13.97 -10.04 -15.89
N TYR A 75 -13.31 -10.67 -16.86
CA TYR A 75 -13.29 -12.13 -16.97
C TYR A 75 -12.66 -12.78 -15.73
N ARG A 76 -11.51 -12.28 -15.25
CA ARG A 76 -10.81 -12.81 -14.07
C ARG A 76 -11.68 -12.68 -12.81
N LEU A 77 -12.30 -11.53 -12.61
CA LEU A 77 -13.16 -11.29 -11.46
C LEU A 77 -14.42 -12.15 -11.51
N GLY A 78 -15.06 -12.28 -12.68
CA GLY A 78 -16.25 -13.12 -12.87
C GLY A 78 -15.99 -14.63 -12.70
N ASN A 79 -14.77 -15.10 -12.97
CA ASN A 79 -14.40 -16.52 -12.92
C ASN A 79 -13.54 -16.90 -11.70
N ASN A 80 -13.68 -16.20 -10.57
CA ASN A 80 -12.94 -16.49 -9.33
C ASN A 80 -11.39 -16.46 -9.45
N GLY A 81 -10.82 -15.79 -10.45
CA GLY A 81 -9.37 -15.60 -10.58
C GLY A 81 -8.77 -14.72 -9.47
N ARG A 82 -7.47 -14.51 -9.36
CA ARG A 82 -6.94 -13.77 -8.19
C ARG A 82 -7.29 -12.27 -8.25
N ILE A 83 -7.69 -11.67 -7.13
CA ILE A 83 -7.80 -10.22 -7.00
C ILE A 83 -6.39 -9.67 -6.79
N ARG A 84 -5.99 -8.65 -7.54
CA ARG A 84 -4.70 -7.98 -7.40
C ARG A 84 -4.87 -6.73 -6.54
N ILE A 85 -4.30 -6.74 -5.34
CA ILE A 85 -4.38 -5.61 -4.40
C ILE A 85 -3.01 -5.02 -4.10
N ASN A 86 -2.87 -3.72 -4.30
CA ASN A 86 -1.70 -2.98 -3.84
C ASN A 86 -1.90 -2.50 -2.40
N ILE A 87 -0.98 -2.83 -1.51
CA ILE A 87 -1.00 -2.43 -0.10
C ILE A 87 0.30 -1.69 0.21
N PRO A 88 0.25 -0.51 0.85
CA PRO A 88 1.45 0.23 1.16
C PRO A 88 2.24 -0.44 2.29
N ALA A 89 3.54 -0.18 2.35
CA ALA A 89 4.47 -0.92 3.20
C ALA A 89 4.08 -0.92 4.69
N TRP A 90 3.59 0.21 5.22
CA TRP A 90 3.25 0.38 6.64
C TRP A 90 2.01 -0.42 7.08
N SER A 91 1.03 -0.65 6.20
CA SER A 91 -0.16 -1.47 6.49
C SER A 91 -0.09 -2.87 5.88
N HIS A 92 0.98 -3.16 5.13
CA HIS A 92 1.17 -4.41 4.40
C HIS A 92 0.95 -5.64 5.27
N ARG A 93 1.71 -5.76 6.37
CA ARG A 93 1.60 -6.91 7.28
C ARG A 93 0.22 -7.04 7.90
N VAL A 94 -0.35 -5.91 8.36
CA VAL A 94 -1.68 -5.91 9.00
C VAL A 94 -2.68 -6.46 8.01
N ILE A 95 -2.83 -5.79 6.87
CA ILE A 95 -3.88 -6.10 5.91
C ILE A 95 -3.64 -7.48 5.30
N ARG A 96 -2.40 -7.84 4.93
CA ARG A 96 -2.07 -9.16 4.40
C ARG A 96 -2.50 -10.30 5.31
N ASN A 97 -2.34 -10.16 6.63
CA ASN A 97 -2.78 -11.17 7.60
C ASN A 97 -4.32 -11.29 7.70
N LEU A 98 -5.06 -10.28 7.23
CA LEU A 98 -6.53 -10.32 7.17
C LEU A 98 -7.03 -10.98 5.89
N LEU A 99 -6.21 -11.03 4.84
CA LEU A 99 -6.57 -11.56 3.53
C LEU A 99 -6.49 -13.08 3.51
N SER A 100 -7.43 -13.74 2.83
CA SER A 100 -7.34 -15.17 2.53
C SER A 100 -6.40 -15.42 1.36
N GLU A 101 -5.34 -16.20 1.57
CA GLU A 101 -4.20 -16.35 0.64
C GLU A 101 -4.55 -16.86 -0.77
N HIS A 102 -5.61 -17.66 -0.91
CA HIS A 102 -5.87 -18.42 -2.15
C HIS A 102 -6.53 -17.58 -3.26
N ALA A 103 -7.19 -16.47 -2.92
CA ALA A 103 -7.99 -15.70 -3.87
C ALA A 103 -7.39 -14.32 -4.19
N ILE A 104 -6.24 -13.98 -3.62
CA ILE A 104 -5.70 -12.63 -3.62
C ILE A 104 -4.19 -12.66 -3.91
N CYS A 105 -3.78 -11.83 -4.85
CA CYS A 105 -2.38 -11.52 -5.13
C CYS A 105 -2.08 -10.14 -4.54
N VAL A 106 -0.99 -10.04 -3.79
CA VAL A 106 -0.57 -8.82 -3.10
C VAL A 106 0.86 -8.49 -3.53
N ASN A 107 1.21 -7.20 -3.61
CA ASN A 107 2.60 -6.79 -3.80
C ASN A 107 3.49 -7.32 -2.66
N PRO A 108 4.83 -7.39 -2.85
CA PRO A 108 5.75 -7.77 -1.78
C PRO A 108 5.75 -6.72 -0.66
N GLU A 109 6.10 -7.17 0.55
CA GLU A 109 6.20 -6.32 1.74
C GLU A 109 7.42 -5.37 1.68
N ALA A 110 8.55 -5.86 1.17
CA ALA A 110 9.85 -5.19 1.23
C ALA A 110 9.95 -3.99 0.27
N ASP A 111 10.31 -2.81 0.78
CA ASP A 111 10.62 -1.54 0.08
C ASP A 111 9.81 -1.24 -1.19
N PHE A 112 8.60 -1.79 -1.22
CA PHE A 112 7.72 -1.69 -2.36
C PHE A 112 6.94 -0.39 -2.22
N CYS A 113 7.60 0.72 -2.54
CA CYS A 113 6.93 1.97 -2.79
C CYS A 113 6.46 1.98 -4.23
N CYS A 114 5.20 1.58 -4.48
CA CYS A 114 4.52 1.94 -5.71
C CYS A 114 4.31 3.46 -5.67
N GLU A 115 4.97 4.20 -6.57
CA GLU A 115 4.92 5.66 -6.52
C GLU A 115 3.55 6.20 -6.95
N ASN A 116 2.80 5.45 -7.77
CA ASN A 116 1.42 5.79 -8.09
C ASN A 116 0.53 4.52 -8.24
N PRO A 117 -0.06 4.02 -7.15
CA PRO A 117 -0.98 2.88 -7.21
C PRO A 117 -2.30 3.22 -7.91
N LEU A 118 -2.69 4.50 -7.99
CA LEU A 118 -3.91 4.94 -8.68
C LEU A 118 -3.76 4.81 -10.20
N GLN A 119 -2.58 5.08 -10.75
CA GLN A 119 -2.28 4.82 -12.16
C GLN A 119 -2.36 3.32 -12.51
N LEU A 120 -1.96 2.44 -11.58
CA LEU A 120 -2.11 0.99 -11.78
C LEU A 120 -3.58 0.55 -11.81
N LEU A 121 -4.45 1.22 -11.03
CA LEU A 121 -5.90 1.01 -11.11
C LEU A 121 -6.43 1.47 -12.46
N ARG A 122 -6.13 2.72 -12.86
CA ARG A 122 -6.59 3.29 -14.14
C ARG A 122 -6.12 2.53 -15.36
N SER A 123 -4.94 1.93 -15.28
CA SER A 123 -4.40 1.05 -16.34
C SER A 123 -4.90 -0.40 -16.24
N HIS A 124 -5.81 -0.73 -15.31
CA HIS A 124 -6.37 -2.06 -15.09
C HIS A 124 -5.33 -3.16 -14.77
N VAL A 125 -4.14 -2.76 -14.32
CA VAL A 125 -3.07 -3.68 -13.91
C VAL A 125 -3.42 -4.36 -12.58
N ILE A 126 -3.99 -3.58 -11.65
CA ILE A 126 -4.49 -4.04 -10.35
C ILE A 126 -6.00 -3.78 -10.23
N ASP A 127 -6.64 -4.45 -9.26
CA ASP A 127 -8.09 -4.39 -9.04
C ASP A 127 -8.49 -3.45 -7.90
N ALA A 128 -7.62 -3.36 -6.89
CA ALA A 128 -7.81 -2.51 -5.73
C ALA A 128 -6.47 -1.99 -5.22
N CYS A 129 -6.47 -0.85 -4.54
CA CYS A 129 -5.32 -0.43 -3.75
C CYS A 129 -5.76 0.13 -2.40
N VAL A 130 -4.93 -0.08 -1.39
CA VAL A 130 -5.04 0.60 -0.12
C VAL A 130 -4.21 1.88 -0.21
N VAL A 131 -4.78 2.97 0.25
CA VAL A 131 -4.17 4.31 0.18
C VAL A 131 -4.24 4.99 1.53
N THR A 132 -3.25 5.84 1.79
CA THR A 132 -3.20 6.70 2.97
C THR A 132 -3.69 8.10 2.69
N PRO A 133 -3.98 8.89 3.75
CA PRO A 133 -4.47 10.26 3.58
C PRO A 133 -3.58 11.12 2.67
N THR A 134 -2.26 10.94 2.70
CA THR A 134 -1.30 11.69 1.87
C THR A 134 -1.33 11.31 0.39
N GLN A 135 -1.74 10.08 0.06
CA GLN A 135 -1.85 9.60 -1.32
C GLN A 135 -3.14 10.05 -2.00
N MET A 136 -4.02 10.75 -1.27
CA MET A 136 -5.34 11.17 -1.72
C MET A 136 -5.43 12.66 -2.09
N VAL A 137 -4.33 13.41 -1.96
CA VAL A 137 -4.34 14.86 -2.17
C VAL A 137 -4.16 15.17 -3.67
N GLY A 138 -5.20 15.74 -4.29
CA GLY A 138 -5.09 16.45 -5.57
C GLY A 138 -5.42 15.67 -6.85
N GLU A 139 -5.91 14.43 -6.77
CA GLU A 139 -6.39 13.69 -7.96
C GLU A 139 -7.91 13.83 -8.14
N ALA A 140 -8.38 13.92 -9.39
CA ALA A 140 -9.81 13.83 -9.71
C ALA A 140 -10.28 12.38 -9.54
N PHE A 141 -11.29 12.16 -8.70
CA PHE A 141 -11.83 10.83 -8.35
C PHE A 141 -13.08 10.45 -9.15
N ASP A 142 -13.32 11.06 -10.29
CA ASP A 142 -14.55 10.81 -11.06
C ASP A 142 -14.70 9.34 -11.46
N ASP A 143 -13.57 8.68 -11.76
CA ASP A 143 -13.45 7.28 -12.17
C ASP A 143 -13.18 6.30 -11.01
N LEU A 144 -12.93 6.80 -9.81
CA LEU A 144 -12.55 6.02 -8.63
C LEU A 144 -13.64 6.04 -7.55
N VAL A 145 -13.68 5.00 -6.74
CA VAL A 145 -14.52 4.92 -5.54
C VAL A 145 -13.64 4.61 -4.35
N GLU A 146 -13.82 5.42 -3.32
CA GLU A 146 -13.18 5.25 -2.02
C GLU A 146 -14.10 4.53 -1.06
N MET A 147 -13.57 3.53 -0.38
CA MET A 147 -14.28 2.78 0.64
C MET A 147 -13.44 2.82 1.91
N GLU A 148 -13.95 3.49 2.96
CA GLU A 148 -13.23 3.61 4.23
C GLU A 148 -13.06 2.23 4.89
N LEU A 149 -11.81 1.82 5.12
CA LEU A 149 -11.52 0.55 5.79
C LEU A 149 -11.61 0.69 7.30
N TYR A 150 -10.98 1.74 7.84
CA TYR A 150 -11.04 2.11 9.25
C TYR A 150 -10.55 3.54 9.45
N SER A 151 -10.98 4.15 10.55
CA SER A 151 -10.52 5.45 11.03
C SER A 151 -10.19 5.34 12.51
N VAL A 152 -8.94 5.62 12.89
CA VAL A 152 -8.45 5.54 14.26
C VAL A 152 -7.44 6.66 14.53
N PRO A 153 -7.30 7.12 15.78
CA PRO A 153 -6.25 8.06 16.12
C PRO A 153 -4.86 7.44 15.95
N ILE A 154 -3.92 8.28 15.56
CA ILE A 154 -2.49 7.96 15.63
C ILE A 154 -1.96 8.30 17.01
N HIS A 155 -1.11 7.43 17.54
CA HIS A 155 -0.37 7.69 18.77
C HIS A 155 1.13 7.61 18.53
N LEU A 156 1.87 8.14 19.50
CA LEU A 156 3.31 8.01 19.55
C LEU A 156 3.66 6.72 20.31
N TYR A 157 4.53 5.90 19.72
CA TYR A 157 5.04 4.67 20.33
C TYR A 157 6.56 4.72 20.43
N CYS A 158 7.08 4.14 21.51
CA CYS A 158 8.50 3.86 21.67
C CYS A 158 8.77 2.38 21.36
N LEU A 159 9.71 2.09 20.45
CA LEU A 159 10.17 0.74 20.15
C LEU A 159 11.29 0.35 21.13
N ALA A 160 10.98 -0.51 22.09
CA ALA A 160 11.92 -0.95 23.13
C ALA A 160 12.98 -1.94 22.58
N GLY A 161 13.87 -1.45 21.73
CA GLY A 161 15.08 -2.17 21.32
C GLY A 161 16.21 -1.93 22.32
N ARG A 162 16.21 -2.69 23.43
CA ARG A 162 17.18 -2.63 24.55
C ARG A 162 17.00 -1.40 25.46
N SER A 163 16.46 -1.66 26.66
CA SER A 163 16.64 -0.91 27.91
C SER A 163 17.19 0.51 27.75
N THR A 164 16.36 1.45 27.31
CA THR A 164 16.56 2.84 27.65
C THR A 164 15.39 3.19 28.55
N GLY A 165 15.69 3.60 29.78
CA GLY A 165 14.70 3.96 30.79
C GLY A 165 13.96 5.25 30.46
N LEU A 166 13.63 5.48 29.18
CA LEU A 166 12.81 6.58 28.71
C LEU A 166 11.41 6.41 29.31
N ARG A 167 11.12 7.22 30.32
CA ARG A 167 9.78 7.36 30.85
C ARG A 167 9.00 8.32 29.95
N SER A 168 7.68 8.18 29.91
CA SER A 168 6.80 9.11 29.21
C SER A 168 7.04 10.57 29.63
N ASP A 169 7.53 10.77 30.85
CA ASP A 169 7.80 12.08 31.46
C ASP A 169 9.15 12.69 30.99
N ASP A 170 10.05 11.87 30.41
CA ASP A 170 11.36 12.33 29.90
C ASP A 170 11.26 12.85 28.47
N LEU A 171 10.11 12.64 27.81
CA LEU A 171 9.85 13.07 26.45
C LEU A 171 9.13 14.42 26.52
N GLY A 172 9.78 15.47 25.99
CA GLY A 172 9.17 16.77 25.76
C GLY A 172 8.03 16.69 24.73
N ASP A 173 7.56 17.85 24.25
CA ASP A 173 6.52 17.88 23.22
C ASP A 173 7.01 17.11 21.96
N PRO A 174 6.30 16.05 21.50
CA PRO A 174 6.60 15.34 20.27
C PRO A 174 6.70 16.25 19.06
N LEU A 175 5.99 17.37 19.05
CA LEU A 175 6.06 18.37 17.99
C LEU A 175 7.41 19.11 18.03
N GLU A 176 7.94 19.39 19.22
CA GLU A 176 9.30 19.91 19.37
C GLU A 176 10.36 18.87 18.97
N LEU A 177 10.13 17.58 19.27
CA LEU A 177 11.01 16.50 18.80
C LEU A 177 10.99 16.36 17.27
N VAL A 178 9.85 16.54 16.62
CA VAL A 178 9.76 16.61 15.16
C VAL A 178 10.51 17.84 14.63
N ALA A 179 10.24 19.03 15.20
CA ALA A 179 10.84 20.29 14.77
C ALA A 179 12.38 20.32 14.93
N THR A 180 12.91 19.61 15.93
CA THR A 180 14.35 19.48 16.17
C THR A 180 15.00 18.31 15.43
N GLY A 181 14.24 17.54 14.64
CA GLY A 181 14.72 16.38 13.90
C GLY A 181 15.00 15.13 14.76
N GLY A 182 14.53 15.13 16.01
CA GLY A 182 14.57 13.97 16.91
C GLY A 182 13.51 12.91 16.60
N LEU A 183 12.50 13.24 15.80
CA LEU A 183 11.45 12.33 15.36
C LEU A 183 11.18 12.48 13.86
N ALA A 184 11.37 11.41 13.09
CA ALA A 184 11.01 11.40 11.68
C ALA A 184 9.48 11.26 11.53
N LEU A 185 8.85 12.20 10.81
CA LEU A 185 7.47 12.05 10.38
C LEU A 185 7.42 11.02 9.25
N ALA A 186 6.55 10.03 9.39
CA ALA A 186 6.33 9.09 8.31
C ALA A 186 5.57 9.78 7.17
N SER A 187 5.95 9.49 5.93
CA SER A 187 5.36 10.08 4.71
C SER A 187 3.87 9.77 4.49
N PHE A 188 3.30 8.87 5.29
CA PHE A 188 1.88 8.56 5.28
C PHE A 188 1.03 9.44 6.21
N LEU A 189 1.67 10.25 7.07
CA LEU A 189 0.98 11.10 8.02
C LEU A 189 0.32 12.29 7.31
N PRO A 190 -0.94 12.66 7.66
CA PRO A 190 -1.61 13.82 7.08
C PRO A 190 -0.75 15.09 7.12
N GLN A 191 -0.93 16.01 6.16
CA GLN A 191 -0.23 17.31 6.16
C GLN A 191 -0.49 18.13 7.43
N SER A 192 -1.61 17.89 8.14
CA SER A 192 -1.87 18.50 9.44
C SER A 192 -0.87 18.10 10.54
N CYS A 193 -0.04 17.08 10.30
CA CYS A 193 1.05 16.66 11.17
C CYS A 193 2.36 17.43 10.89
N ASP A 194 2.42 18.23 9.81
CA ASP A 194 3.58 19.06 9.48
C ASP A 194 3.56 20.33 10.34
N VAL A 195 4.24 20.27 11.49
CA VAL A 195 4.26 21.38 12.44
C VAL A 195 5.35 22.37 12.04
N GLY A 196 4.98 23.27 11.12
CA GLY A 196 5.64 24.58 10.96
C GLY A 196 7.12 24.57 10.54
N SER A 197 7.67 23.43 10.09
CA SER A 197 8.97 23.46 9.42
C SER A 197 8.72 24.15 8.06
N GLY A 198 9.15 25.40 7.92
CA GLY A 198 9.03 26.17 6.67
C GLY A 198 9.74 25.52 5.46
N SER A 199 10.38 24.38 5.67
CA SER A 199 10.56 23.33 4.67
C SER A 199 9.21 22.67 4.39
N SER A 200 8.51 23.19 3.38
CA SER A 200 7.64 22.37 2.52
C SER A 200 8.25 20.96 2.42
N PRO A 201 7.49 19.86 2.41
CA PRO A 201 8.01 18.54 2.09
C PRO A 201 8.41 18.56 0.61
N ALA A 202 9.51 19.27 0.34
CA ALA A 202 10.17 19.42 -0.92
C ALA A 202 10.72 18.04 -1.19
N ALA A 203 9.89 17.22 -1.82
CA ALA A 203 10.25 15.94 -2.40
C ALA A 203 11.41 15.32 -1.62
N ALA A 204 11.19 15.02 -0.33
CA ALA A 204 12.09 14.13 0.38
C ALA A 204 12.11 12.91 -0.51
N SER A 205 13.21 12.78 -1.26
CA SER A 205 13.23 11.96 -2.44
C SER A 205 12.72 10.60 -2.02
N SER A 206 12.05 9.90 -2.92
CA SER A 206 11.71 8.49 -2.75
C SER A 206 12.95 7.60 -2.48
N GLN A 207 14.13 8.15 -2.12
CA GLN A 207 15.32 7.49 -1.62
C GLN A 207 15.49 7.56 -0.10
N ASP A 208 14.70 8.32 0.67
CA ASP A 208 14.61 8.14 2.14
C ASP A 208 13.71 6.94 2.52
N ARG A 209 13.73 5.91 1.65
CA ARG A 209 12.96 4.67 1.78
C ARG A 209 13.36 3.95 3.06
N CYS A 210 12.43 3.99 4.01
CA CYS A 210 12.24 3.05 5.12
C CYS A 210 13.40 2.95 6.13
N PRO A 211 13.12 2.86 7.44
CA PRO A 211 14.16 2.76 8.46
C PRO A 211 14.78 1.35 8.46
N GLY A 212 15.71 1.13 7.54
CA GLY A 212 16.58 -0.04 7.48
C GLY A 212 18.03 0.41 7.48
N GLY A 213 18.55 0.87 8.62
CA GLY A 213 19.98 1.12 8.80
C GLY A 213 20.34 2.47 9.43
N GLY A 214 19.90 2.70 10.67
CA GLY A 214 20.35 3.83 11.46
C GLY A 214 19.79 3.77 12.87
N THR A 215 20.66 3.72 13.88
CA THR A 215 20.38 3.56 15.31
C THR A 215 19.69 4.77 15.98
N ARG A 216 18.73 5.43 15.32
CA ARG A 216 18.12 6.67 15.84
C ARG A 216 16.59 6.75 15.92
N HIS A 217 15.83 5.74 15.48
CA HIS A 217 14.37 5.81 15.55
C HIS A 217 13.82 4.90 16.66
N GLN A 218 13.89 5.38 17.91
CA GLN A 218 13.20 4.73 19.04
C GLN A 218 11.72 5.13 19.10
N LEU A 219 11.30 6.17 18.38
CA LEU A 219 9.96 6.72 18.42
C LEU A 219 9.31 6.64 17.03
N ILE A 220 8.03 6.29 16.99
CA ILE A 220 7.24 6.14 15.76
C ILE A 220 5.80 6.63 15.97
N PHE A 221 5.20 7.15 14.92
CA PHE A 221 3.75 7.34 14.86
C PHE A 221 3.11 6.09 14.27
N ALA A 222 2.12 5.53 14.98
CA ALA A 222 1.41 4.35 14.54
C ALA A 222 -0.05 4.39 15.04
N THR A 223 -0.93 3.66 14.34
CA THR A 223 -2.23 3.32 14.90
C THR A 223 -2.08 2.19 15.91
N PRO A 224 -3.04 2.00 16.84
CA PRO A 224 -3.04 0.85 17.75
C PRO A 224 -2.95 -0.50 17.03
N VAL A 225 -3.56 -0.61 15.85
CA VAL A 225 -3.54 -1.82 15.03
C VAL A 225 -2.14 -2.09 14.48
N MET A 226 -1.46 -1.06 13.97
CA MET A 226 -0.08 -1.17 13.50
C MET A 226 0.89 -1.53 14.62
N ALA A 227 0.72 -0.92 15.80
CA ALA A 227 1.59 -1.15 16.95
C ALA A 227 1.62 -2.60 17.44
N ARG A 228 0.53 -3.38 17.26
CA ARG A 228 0.52 -4.83 17.60
C ARG A 228 1.57 -5.64 16.82
N LEU A 229 1.97 -5.16 15.63
CA LEU A 229 2.94 -5.84 14.79
C LEU A 229 4.39 -5.43 15.09
N LEU A 230 4.58 -4.52 16.04
CA LEU A 230 5.86 -3.94 16.38
C LEU A 230 6.28 -4.47 17.77
N PRO A 231 7.19 -5.46 17.82
CA PRO A 231 7.59 -6.06 19.08
C PRO A 231 8.17 -5.03 20.04
N GLY A 232 7.65 -4.98 21.26
CA GLY A 232 8.12 -4.05 22.29
C GLY A 232 7.70 -2.59 22.08
N ALA A 233 6.70 -2.33 21.23
CA ALA A 233 6.11 -1.01 21.12
C ALA A 233 5.35 -0.65 22.40
N ILE A 234 5.73 0.45 23.04
CA ILE A 234 5.07 1.01 24.22
C ILE A 234 4.42 2.32 23.80
N GLN A 235 3.11 2.44 23.99
CA GLN A 235 2.40 3.68 23.72
C GLN A 235 2.83 4.75 24.73
N LEU A 236 3.18 5.93 24.22
CA LEU A 236 3.50 7.09 25.05
C LEU A 236 2.24 7.91 25.25
N ARG A 237 2.05 8.45 26.45
CA ARG A 237 0.87 9.26 26.77
C ARG A 237 1.05 10.64 26.13
N HIS A 238 0.49 10.79 24.95
CA HIS A 238 0.40 12.07 24.26
C HIS A 238 -0.96 12.19 23.58
N ASP A 239 -1.62 13.33 23.75
CA ASP A 239 -2.93 13.59 23.13
C ASP A 239 -2.74 14.08 21.69
N LEU A 240 -2.42 13.15 20.80
CA LEU A 240 -2.44 13.39 19.36
C LEU A 240 -3.84 13.05 18.85
N GLN A 241 -4.68 14.06 18.68
CA GLN A 241 -6.00 13.89 18.06
C GLN A 241 -5.90 13.90 16.53
N TRP A 242 -4.93 13.18 15.98
CA TRP A 242 -4.74 13.11 14.55
C TRP A 242 -5.52 11.93 13.99
N PRO A 243 -6.61 12.18 13.24
CA PRO A 243 -7.36 11.10 12.62
C PRO A 243 -6.52 10.49 11.50
N TYR A 244 -6.44 9.16 11.50
CA TYR A 244 -5.85 8.42 10.42
C TYR A 244 -6.85 7.42 9.86
N SER A 245 -7.05 7.51 8.56
CA SER A 245 -7.96 6.65 7.83
C SER A 245 -7.22 5.99 6.68
N GLU A 246 -7.29 4.66 6.59
CA GLU A 246 -6.94 3.95 5.36
C GLU A 246 -8.20 3.68 4.55
N ARG A 247 -8.08 3.82 3.23
CA ARG A 247 -9.18 3.59 2.30
C ARG A 247 -8.79 2.50 1.32
N LEU A 248 -9.75 1.67 0.96
CA LEU A 248 -9.67 0.81 -0.20
C LEU A 248 -10.20 1.61 -1.39
N VAL A 249 -9.39 1.76 -2.42
CA VAL A 249 -9.76 2.44 -3.66
C VAL A 249 -9.86 1.42 -4.77
N VAL A 250 -10.93 1.55 -5.55
CA VAL A 250 -11.21 0.75 -6.73
C VAL A 250 -11.71 1.64 -7.85
N LEU A 251 -11.69 1.14 -9.09
CA LEU A 251 -12.40 1.79 -10.18
C LEU A 251 -13.91 1.74 -9.92
N ARG A 252 -14.62 2.81 -10.27
CA ARG A 252 -16.07 2.92 -10.15
C ARG A 252 -16.79 1.78 -10.89
N SER A 253 -16.27 1.35 -12.03
CA SER A 253 -16.80 0.20 -12.78
C SER A 253 -16.68 -1.15 -12.06
N LEU A 254 -15.83 -1.24 -11.04
CA LEU A 254 -15.58 -2.46 -10.28
C LEU A 254 -16.26 -2.47 -8.90
N VAL A 255 -16.84 -1.35 -8.45
CA VAL A 255 -17.40 -1.25 -7.09
C VAL A 255 -18.50 -2.29 -6.86
N GLU A 256 -19.36 -2.52 -7.84
CA GLU A 256 -20.46 -3.50 -7.74
C GLU A 256 -20.02 -4.95 -7.98
N GLN A 257 -18.73 -5.20 -8.22
CA GLN A 257 -18.24 -6.56 -8.42
C GLN A 257 -18.34 -7.33 -7.09
N PRO A 258 -19.03 -8.49 -7.04
CA PRO A 258 -19.27 -9.22 -5.78
C PRO A 258 -18.00 -9.58 -5.02
N ARG A 259 -16.89 -9.75 -5.74
CA ARG A 259 -15.60 -10.10 -5.16
C ARG A 259 -14.87 -8.92 -4.54
N ILE A 260 -15.04 -7.72 -5.09
CA ILE A 260 -14.56 -6.47 -4.48
C ILE A 260 -15.36 -6.17 -3.22
N GLN A 261 -16.69 -6.30 -3.27
CA GLN A 261 -17.56 -6.14 -2.10
C GLN A 261 -17.22 -7.14 -0.99
N ARG A 262 -16.95 -8.41 -1.34
CA ARG A 262 -16.52 -9.43 -0.38
C ARG A 262 -15.15 -9.11 0.22
N LEU A 263 -14.18 -8.70 -0.60
CA LEU A 263 -12.86 -8.27 -0.14
C LEU A 263 -12.97 -7.15 0.89
N PHE A 264 -13.72 -6.09 0.56
CA PHE A 264 -13.95 -4.97 1.46
C PHE A 264 -14.61 -5.42 2.76
N SER A 265 -15.72 -6.17 2.67
CA SER A 265 -16.45 -6.68 3.84
C SER A 265 -15.57 -7.55 4.74
N ASP A 266 -14.70 -8.39 4.17
CA ASP A 266 -13.80 -9.26 4.91
C ASP A 266 -12.71 -8.47 5.65
N ILE A 267 -12.10 -7.49 4.98
CA ILE A 267 -11.08 -6.62 5.60
C ILE A 267 -11.73 -5.81 6.75
N THR A 268 -12.82 -5.10 6.47
CA THR A 268 -13.50 -4.22 7.45
C THR A 268 -14.00 -5.00 8.66
N ARG A 269 -14.60 -6.18 8.46
CA ARG A 269 -15.04 -7.06 9.56
C ARG A 269 -13.88 -7.47 10.45
N ARG A 270 -12.75 -7.90 9.88
CA ARG A 270 -11.59 -8.37 10.63
C ARG A 270 -10.86 -7.22 11.33
N LEU A 271 -10.75 -6.05 10.69
CA LEU A 271 -10.24 -4.83 11.32
C LEU A 271 -11.12 -4.41 12.49
N GLY A 272 -12.45 -4.44 12.34
CA GLY A 272 -13.39 -4.15 13.41
C GLY A 272 -13.19 -5.04 14.64
N SER A 273 -13.02 -6.34 14.44
CA SER A 273 -12.71 -7.28 15.52
C SER A 273 -11.36 -6.99 16.19
N LEU A 274 -10.34 -6.60 15.42
CA LEU A 274 -9.03 -6.21 15.97
C LEU A 274 -9.11 -4.93 16.80
N SER A 275 -9.84 -3.92 16.33
CA SER A 275 -10.04 -2.65 17.04
C SER A 275 -10.84 -2.83 18.34
N GLN A 276 -11.86 -3.69 18.34
CA GLN A 276 -12.63 -4.01 19.55
C GLN A 276 -11.77 -4.72 20.60
N ALA A 277 -10.94 -5.68 20.19
CA ALA A 277 -10.02 -6.35 21.12
C ALA A 277 -9.05 -5.34 21.76
N LEU A 278 -8.58 -4.35 21.00
CA LEU A 278 -7.70 -3.30 21.49
C LEU A 278 -8.38 -2.36 22.51
N ALA A 279 -9.66 -2.03 22.29
CA ALA A 279 -10.42 -1.22 23.23
C ALA A 279 -10.64 -1.93 24.58
N VAL A 280 -10.82 -3.25 24.57
CA VAL A 280 -10.96 -4.07 25.79
C VAL A 280 -9.63 -4.17 26.54
N ASP A 281 -8.53 -4.42 25.83
CA ASP A 281 -7.19 -4.49 26.42
C ASP A 281 -6.80 -3.14 27.08
N ALA A 282 -7.16 -2.01 26.47
CA ALA A 282 -6.90 -0.67 27.00
C ALA A 282 -7.77 -0.32 28.23
N ALA A 283 -8.98 -0.88 28.35
CA ALA A 283 -9.84 -0.65 29.51
C ALA A 283 -9.44 -1.49 30.74
N ALA A 284 -8.64 -2.55 30.54
CA ALA A 284 -8.19 -3.46 31.58
C ALA A 284 -6.79 -3.12 32.16
N ALA A 285 -6.07 -2.17 31.56
CA ALA A 285 -4.72 -1.75 31.93
C ALA A 285 -4.72 -0.36 32.62
#